data_AF-A0AA37B4P0-F1
#
_entry.id   AF-A0AA37B4P0-F1
#
_cell.length_a   1.000
_cell.length_b   1.000
_cell.length_c   1.000
_cell.angle_alpha   90.00
_cell.angle_beta   90.00
_cell.angle_gamma   90.00
#
_symmetry.space_group_name_H-M   'P 1'
#
loop_
_entity.id
_entity.type
_entity.pdbx_description
1 polymer ?
#
loop_
_entity_poly.entity_id
_entity_poly.type
_entity_poly.pdbx_seq_one_letter_code
_entity_poly.pdbx_strand_id
1 'polypeptide(L)'
;MFGLMAAGLLGWIAPKNIVIRLSAFGLWIVSAAWGLQLAITHTDYQMNPNPFATCDFFANFPEWAPLDKWVPWLFNPNGFCDEISWMFLGWSMPQWLILLFAVFLAAGVLFFGLQWRKK
;
A
#
# COMPACT_ATOMS: atom_id res chain seq x y z
N MET A 1 -3.33 0.15 -0.98
CA MET A 1 -4.46 -0.72 -0.54
C MET A 1 -5.21 -1.33 -1.73
N PHE A 2 -5.65 -0.55 -2.72
CA PHE A 2 -6.37 -1.07 -3.91
C PHE A 2 -5.63 -2.19 -4.67
N GLY A 3 -4.30 -2.13 -4.77
CA GLY A 3 -3.51 -3.21 -5.36
C GLY A 3 -3.64 -4.56 -4.62
N LEU A 4 -3.76 -4.54 -3.28
CA LEU A 4 -4.02 -5.75 -2.48
C LEU A 4 -5.43 -6.29 -2.72
N MET A 5 -6.42 -5.41 -2.85
CA MET A 5 -7.80 -5.81 -3.17
C MET A 5 -7.87 -6.46 -4.56
N ALA A 6 -7.22 -5.85 -5.56
CA ALA A 6 -7.14 -6.41 -6.91
C ALA A 6 -6.42 -7.77 -6.93
N ALA A 7 -5.33 -7.91 -6.18
CA ALA A 7 -4.61 -9.18 -6.03
C ALA A 7 -5.51 -10.27 -5.41
N GLY A 8 -6.27 -9.93 -4.37
CA GLY A 8 -7.23 -10.83 -3.74
C GLY A 8 -8.34 -11.27 -4.70
N LEU A 9 -8.90 -10.33 -5.48
CA LEU A 9 -9.94 -10.62 -6.46
C LEU A 9 -9.41 -11.51 -7.59
N LEU A 10 -8.20 -11.22 -8.10
CA LEU A 10 -7.55 -12.05 -9.13
C LEU A 10 -7.26 -13.47 -8.64
N GLY A 11 -6.82 -13.61 -7.39
CA GLY A 11 -6.62 -14.92 -6.76
C GLY A 11 -7.92 -15.72 -6.62
N TRP A 12 -9.05 -15.03 -6.43
CA TRP A 12 -10.36 -15.65 -6.28
C TRP A 12 -10.97 -16.14 -7.59
N ILE A 13 -10.78 -15.43 -8.70
CA ILE A 13 -11.42 -15.73 -10.00
C ILE A 13 -11.08 -17.14 -10.52
N ALA A 14 -9.81 -17.53 -10.49
CA ALA A 14 -9.37 -18.80 -11.07
C ALA A 14 -8.15 -19.40 -10.34
N PRO A 15 -8.33 -19.93 -9.12
CA PRO A 15 -7.23 -20.39 -8.26
C PRO A 15 -6.48 -21.62 -8.80
N LYS A 16 -7.10 -22.37 -9.73
CA LYS A 16 -6.50 -23.57 -10.34
C LYS A 16 -5.48 -23.23 -11.43
N ASN A 17 -5.59 -22.07 -12.08
CA ASN A 17 -4.67 -21.69 -13.14
C ASN A 17 -3.37 -21.15 -12.52
N ILE A 18 -2.24 -21.80 -12.84
CA ILE A 18 -0.93 -21.43 -12.30
C ILE A 18 -0.54 -20.00 -12.67
N VAL A 19 -0.89 -19.53 -13.86
CA VAL A 19 -0.53 -18.19 -14.36
C VAL A 19 -1.26 -17.11 -13.55
N ILE A 20 -2.57 -17.26 -13.36
CA ILE A 20 -3.39 -16.31 -12.60
C ILE A 20 -2.99 -16.30 -11.12
N ARG A 21 -2.64 -17.47 -10.58
CA ARG A 21 -2.17 -17.56 -9.21
C ARG A 21 -0.83 -16.84 -9.01
N LEU A 22 0.12 -17.03 -9.92
CA LEU A 22 1.42 -16.36 -9.86
C LEU A 22 1.29 -14.84 -10.04
N SER A 23 0.43 -14.37 -10.94
CA SER A 23 0.18 -12.94 -11.11
C SER A 23 -0.49 -12.32 -9.88
N ALA A 24 -1.43 -13.01 -9.25
CA ALA A 24 -2.04 -12.57 -8.00
C ALA A 24 -1.02 -12.44 -6.85
N PHE A 25 -0.13 -13.41 -6.68
CA PHE A 25 0.95 -13.32 -5.69
C PHE A 25 1.95 -12.20 -6.01
N GLY A 26 2.31 -12.03 -7.29
CA GLY A 26 3.16 -10.93 -7.73
C GLY A 26 2.55 -9.57 -7.38
N LEU A 27 1.28 -9.36 -7.75
CA LEU A 27 0.55 -8.14 -7.43
C LEU A 27 0.42 -7.90 -5.93
N TRP A 28 0.16 -8.95 -5.14
CA TRP A 28 0.11 -8.83 -3.69
C TRP A 28 1.45 -8.34 -3.14
N ILE A 29 2.54 -9.06 -3.41
CA ILE A 29 3.87 -8.76 -2.84
C ILE A 29 4.32 -7.35 -3.25
N VAL A 30 4.19 -7.01 -4.54
CA VAL A 30 4.57 -5.69 -5.07
C VAL A 30 3.76 -4.57 -4.42
N SER A 31 2.44 -4.75 -4.30
CA SER A 31 1.56 -3.76 -3.67
C SER A 31 1.84 -3.59 -2.17
N ALA A 32 2.15 -4.68 -1.48
CA ALA A 32 2.49 -4.64 -0.05
C ALA A 32 3.83 -3.94 0.18
N ALA A 33 4.84 -4.23 -0.65
CA ALA A 33 6.16 -3.62 -0.57
C ALA A 33 6.10 -2.12 -0.82
N TRP A 34 5.40 -1.68 -1.87
CA TRP A 34 5.19 -0.26 -2.13
C TRP A 34 4.40 0.43 -1.01
N GLY A 35 3.34 -0.21 -0.52
CA GLY A 35 2.55 0.31 0.59
C GLY A 35 3.36 0.50 1.87
N LEU A 36 4.25 -0.46 2.18
CA LEU A 36 5.17 -0.37 3.30
C LEU A 36 6.15 0.78 3.14
N GLN A 37 6.77 0.93 1.97
CA GLN A 37 7.70 2.02 1.69
C GLN A 37 7.02 3.39 1.89
N LEU A 38 5.81 3.56 1.35
CA LEU A 38 5.05 4.80 1.53
C LEU A 38 4.75 5.06 3.02
N ALA A 39 4.31 4.05 3.77
CA ALA A 39 3.98 4.21 5.19
C ALA A 39 5.21 4.62 6.03
N ILE A 40 6.40 4.09 5.70
CA ILE A 40 7.66 4.48 6.32
C ILE A 40 7.97 5.95 6.02
N THR A 41 7.91 6.36 4.75
CA THR A 41 8.14 7.76 4.36
C THR A 41 7.14 8.71 5.03
N HIS A 42 5.86 8.34 5.10
CA HIS A 42 4.84 9.15 5.80
C HIS A 42 5.12 9.28 7.31
N THR A 43 5.63 8.23 7.94
CA THR A 43 6.01 8.28 9.36
C THR A 43 7.23 9.17 9.57
N ASP A 44 8.19 9.15 8.63
CA ASP A 44 9.37 10.01 8.67
C ASP A 44 9.00 11.50 8.64
N TYR A 45 8.03 11.88 7.79
CA TYR A 45 7.51 13.26 7.76
C TYR A 45 6.93 13.72 9.10
N GLN A 46 6.30 12.82 9.86
CA GLN A 46 5.70 13.15 11.17
C GLN A 46 6.72 13.17 12.31
N MET A 47 7.70 12.27 12.29
CA MET A 47 8.66 12.10 13.39
C MET A 47 9.91 12.98 13.22
N ASN A 48 10.29 13.30 11.98
CA ASN A 48 11.44 14.11 11.63
C ASN A 48 11.01 15.29 10.74
N PRO A 49 10.33 16.31 11.29
CA PRO A 49 9.83 17.43 10.51
C PRO A 49 10.99 18.22 9.90
N ASN A 50 11.26 18.00 8.61
CA ASN A 50 12.25 18.74 7.83
C ASN A 50 11.52 19.76 6.95
N PRO A 51 11.79 21.08 7.09
CA PRO A 51 11.16 22.13 6.27
C PRO A 51 11.34 21.96 4.75
N PHE A 52 12.35 21.20 4.31
CA PHE A 52 12.65 20.96 2.90
C PHE A 52 12.07 19.65 2.35
N ALA A 53 11.60 18.74 3.22
CA ALA A 53 11.02 17.47 2.82
C ALA A 53 9.52 17.50 3.17
N THR A 54 8.76 18.25 2.38
CA THR A 54 7.30 18.34 2.51
C THR A 54 6.63 17.38 1.53
N CYS A 55 5.44 16.90 1.88
CA CYS A 55 4.59 16.21 0.91
C CYS A 55 4.11 17.20 -0.15
N ASP A 56 4.03 16.75 -1.40
CA ASP A 56 3.40 17.52 -2.46
C ASP A 56 1.91 17.75 -2.16
N PHE A 57 1.46 18.98 -2.37
CA PHE A 57 0.04 19.35 -2.24
C PHE A 57 -0.84 18.70 -3.30
N PHE A 58 -0.24 18.29 -4.41
CA PHE A 58 -0.92 17.63 -5.52
C PHE A 58 -0.40 16.20 -5.64
N ALA A 59 -1.32 15.27 -5.88
CA ALA A 59 -0.93 13.89 -6.16
C ALA A 59 -0.27 13.82 -7.54
N ASN A 60 0.98 13.32 -7.59
CA ASN A 60 1.71 13.12 -8.83
C ASN A 60 1.26 11.82 -9.53
N PHE A 61 0.12 11.89 -10.24
CA PHE A 61 -0.34 10.81 -11.09
C PHE A 61 0.21 10.92 -12.51
N PRO A 62 0.43 9.81 -13.23
CA PRO A 62 0.88 9.85 -14.61
C PRO A 62 -0.22 10.41 -15.54
N GLU A 63 0.18 11.07 -16.63
CA GLU A 63 -0.75 11.75 -17.55
C GLU A 63 -1.82 10.82 -18.15
N TRP A 64 -1.53 9.53 -18.30
CA TRP A 64 -2.47 8.55 -18.84
C TRP A 64 -3.55 8.10 -17.83
N ALA A 65 -3.36 8.37 -16.53
CA ALA A 65 -4.30 8.00 -15.48
C ALA A 65 -4.34 9.04 -14.33
N PRO A 66 -4.95 10.22 -14.55
CA PRO A 66 -5.15 11.23 -13.52
C PRO A 66 -6.29 10.81 -12.57
N LEU A 67 -5.97 9.93 -11.62
CA LEU A 67 -6.93 9.36 -10.66
C LEU A 67 -7.57 10.42 -9.75
N ASP A 68 -6.83 11.48 -9.43
CA ASP A 68 -7.30 12.65 -8.71
C ASP A 68 -8.46 13.36 -9.44
N LYS A 69 -8.44 13.38 -10.78
CA LYS A 69 -9.50 13.98 -11.61
C LYS A 69 -10.66 13.04 -11.87
N TRP A 70 -10.39 11.74 -12.05
CA TRP A 70 -11.43 10.76 -12.31
C TRP A 70 -12.30 10.48 -11.08
N VAL A 71 -11.67 10.37 -9.90
CA VAL A 71 -12.36 10.02 -8.65
C VAL A 71 -11.86 10.93 -7.51
N PRO A 72 -12.21 12.23 -7.55
CA PRO A 72 -11.67 13.24 -6.62
C PRO A 72 -12.10 13.00 -5.17
N TRP A 73 -13.26 12.39 -4.94
CA TRP A 73 -13.73 12.11 -3.58
C TRP A 73 -12.83 11.13 -2.82
N LEU A 74 -11.98 10.38 -3.51
CA LEU A 74 -11.13 9.34 -2.94
C LEU A 74 -9.62 9.61 -3.09
N PHE A 75 -9.18 10.18 -4.22
CA PHE A 75 -7.75 10.38 -4.52
C PHE A 75 -7.28 11.82 -4.38
N ASN A 76 -8.15 12.76 -4.01
CA ASN A 76 -7.74 14.14 -3.79
C ASN A 76 -7.09 14.29 -2.40
N PRO A 77 -5.82 14.76 -2.30
CA PRO A 77 -5.21 15.08 -1.02
C PRO A 77 -5.88 16.32 -0.41
N ASN A 78 -6.47 16.17 0.78
CA ASN A 78 -7.24 17.24 1.43
C ASN A 78 -6.53 17.83 2.68
N GLY A 79 -5.27 17.49 2.95
CA GLY A 79 -4.55 17.95 4.14
C GLY A 79 -3.04 17.75 4.05
N PHE A 80 -2.32 18.30 5.02
CA PHE A 80 -0.86 18.19 5.12
C PHE A 80 -0.43 16.84 5.73
N CYS A 81 0.74 16.34 5.33
CA CYS A 81 1.26 15.04 5.80
C CYS A 81 1.87 15.08 7.21
N ASP A 82 2.31 16.25 7.67
CA ASP A 82 2.93 16.48 8.98
C ASP A 82 1.91 16.56 10.11
N GLU A 83 0.63 16.78 9.79
CA GLU A 83 -0.44 16.83 10.78
C GLU A 83 -0.85 15.42 11.25
N ILE A 84 -0.80 15.20 12.56
CA ILE A 84 -1.28 13.97 13.19
C ILE A 84 -2.78 14.11 13.44
N SER A 85 -3.59 13.67 12.48
CA SER A 85 -5.06 13.70 12.56
C SER A 85 -5.68 12.57 13.39
N TRP A 86 -4.97 11.44 13.52
CA TRP A 86 -5.47 10.25 14.23
C TRP A 86 -4.37 9.57 15.03
N MET A 87 -4.70 9.23 16.27
CA MET A 87 -3.86 8.44 17.16
C MET A 87 -4.69 7.34 17.81
N PHE A 88 -4.10 6.14 17.90
CA PHE A 88 -4.71 5.01 18.58
C PHE A 88 -3.65 4.19 19.30
N LEU A 89 -3.88 3.90 20.59
CA LEU A 89 -2.91 3.27 21.49
C LEU A 89 -1.54 4.01 21.54
N GLY A 90 -1.53 5.32 21.29
CA GLY A 90 -0.31 6.14 21.26
C GLY A 90 0.48 6.04 19.95
N TRP A 91 -0.04 5.35 18.93
CA TRP A 91 0.57 5.28 17.59
C TRP A 91 -0.25 6.08 16.58
N SER A 92 0.43 6.72 15.63
CA SER A 92 -0.21 7.46 14.54
C SER A 92 -0.73 6.50 13.44
N MET A 93 -1.63 7.01 12.59
CA MET A 93 -2.16 6.26 11.44
C MET A 93 -1.06 5.63 10.57
N PRO A 94 -0.01 6.38 10.16
CA PRO A 94 1.08 5.82 9.36
C PRO A 94 1.85 4.68 10.05
N GLN A 95 2.08 4.77 11.36
CA GLN A 95 2.75 3.71 12.13
C GLN A 95 1.95 2.40 12.12
N TRP A 96 0.62 2.49 12.28
CA TRP A 96 -0.26 1.33 12.13
C TRP A 96 -0.22 0.75 10.72
N LEU A 97 -0.14 1.59 9.69
CA LEU A 97 -0.03 1.15 8.30
C LEU A 97 1.29 0.41 8.05
N ILE A 98 2.41 0.83 8.65
CA ILE A 98 3.68 0.08 8.58
C ILE A 98 3.47 -1.35 9.08
N LEU A 99 2.86 -1.51 10.26
CA LEU A 99 2.60 -2.83 10.85
C LEU A 99 1.72 -3.68 9.92
N LEU A 100 0.60 -3.13 9.45
CA LEU A 100 -0.32 -3.85 8.59
C LEU A 100 0.33 -4.28 7.27
N PHE A 101 1.03 -3.38 6.58
CA PHE A 101 1.71 -3.71 5.31
C PHE A 101 2.86 -4.70 5.52
N ALA A 102 3.59 -4.62 6.63
CA ALA A 102 4.62 -5.60 6.97
C ALA A 102 4.02 -7.00 7.17
N VAL A 103 2.90 -7.11 7.90
CA VAL A 103 2.18 -8.39 8.07
C VAL A 103 1.66 -8.92 6.74
N PHE A 104 1.08 -8.06 5.89
CA PHE A 104 0.60 -8.47 4.56
C PHE A 104 1.75 -8.96 3.66
N LEU A 105 2.91 -8.31 3.70
CA LEU A 105 4.09 -8.72 2.93
C LEU A 105 4.63 -10.05 3.44
N ALA A 106 4.78 -10.21 4.76
CA ALA A 106 5.24 -11.45 5.38
C ALA A 106 4.29 -12.62 5.07
N ALA A 107 2.98 -12.39 5.17
CA ALA A 107 1.97 -13.39 4.79
C ALA A 107 2.07 -13.75 3.31
N GLY A 108 2.18 -12.76 2.41
CA GLY A 108 2.32 -12.99 0.97
C GLY A 108 3.53 -13.86 0.62
N VAL A 109 4.70 -13.56 1.20
CA VAL A 109 5.93 -14.34 1.01
C VAL A 109 5.80 -15.76 1.59
N LEU A 110 5.21 -15.88 2.78
CA LEU A 110 4.97 -17.18 3.42
C LEU A 110 4.06 -18.06 2.55
N PHE A 111 2.91 -17.55 2.12
CA PHE A 111 1.97 -18.30 1.29
C PHE A 111 2.55 -18.63 -0.09
N PHE A 112 3.33 -17.73 -0.68
CA PHE A 112 4.06 -18.00 -1.91
C PHE A 112 5.09 -19.13 -1.74
N GLY A 113 5.84 -19.14 -0.63
CA GLY A 113 6.78 -20.23 -0.31
C GLY A 113 6.08 -21.56 -0.03
N LEU A 114 4.97 -21.54 0.70
CA LEU A 114 4.15 -22.72 0.97
C LEU A 114 3.56 -23.31 -0.30
N GLN A 115 3.19 -22.48 -1.27
CA GLN A 115 2.74 -22.94 -2.58
C GLN A 115 3.82 -23.77 -3.29
N TRP A 116 5.08 -23.34 -3.22
CA TRP A 116 6.18 -24.03 -3.91
C TRP A 116 6.53 -25.36 -3.26
N ARG A 117 6.34 -25.49 -1.93
CA ARG A 117 6.55 -26.75 -1.19
C ARG A 117 5.49 -27.82 -1.44
N LYS A 118 4.29 -27.44 -1.89
CA LYS A 118 3.19 -28.39 -2.15
C LYS A 118 3.16 -28.94 -3.58
N LYS A 119 4.04 -28.46 -4.45
CA LYS A 119 4.20 -28.94 -5.83
C LYS A 119 5.36 -29.91 -5.89
#